data_AF-A0A4R2SAM5-F1
#
_entry.id   AF-A0A4R2SAM5-F1
#
_cell.length_a   1.000
_cell.length_b   1.000
_cell.length_c   1.000
_cell.angle_alpha   90.00
_cell.angle_beta   90.00
_cell.angle_gamma   90.00
#
_symmetry.space_group_name_H-M   'P 1'
#
loop_
_entity.id
_entity.type
_entity.pdbx_description
1 polymer ?
#
loop_
_entity_poly.entity_id
_entity_poly.type
_entity_poly.pdbx_seq_one_letter_code
_entity_poly.pdbx_strand_id
1 'polypeptide(L)'
;MKWIKWTTVGMLMIFALVSLCSFALWYYPKWFKHSSELDAGVVTGIVSIVVLVGTIGVTIAVNTQTQRMALKMNQENQQLQLKINQESQQLQLKLSQENQQLQLKIQEMNIEAMRFQARATLRDEVLKQRFPAYRNFLEILDDFGVLLVSIFNNINNTEISIEEESDWITMYKKIITALDLERNNGCFYYSSDTWMEIQHLITNARCLRDRFFDVIEVDGESYNRFKKDNTSESKELITNIKNLIDKALETANFIAEEFTLDEIEQDIGSLKSHEIDM
;
A
#
# COMPACT_ATOMS: atom_id res chain seq x y z
N MET A 1 30.58 61.23 -13.14
CA MET A 1 31.28 62.43 -13.66
C MET A 1 31.54 63.57 -12.65
N LYS A 2 31.07 63.55 -11.39
CA LYS A 2 31.31 64.65 -10.43
C LYS A 2 32.69 64.62 -9.73
N TRP A 3 33.33 63.46 -9.62
CA TRP A 3 34.64 63.30 -8.94
C TRP A 3 35.82 63.95 -9.67
N ILE A 4 35.81 63.93 -11.01
CA ILE A 4 36.88 64.48 -11.85
C ILE A 4 37.04 66.00 -11.65
N LYS A 5 35.96 66.72 -11.34
CA LYS A 5 35.99 68.18 -11.14
C LYS A 5 36.69 68.59 -9.85
N TRP A 6 36.56 67.81 -8.78
CA TRP A 6 37.20 68.14 -7.49
C TRP A 6 38.69 67.80 -7.49
N THR A 7 39.10 66.73 -8.16
CA THR A 7 40.51 66.39 -8.33
C THR A 7 41.25 67.41 -9.20
N THR A 8 40.62 67.97 -10.23
CA THR A 8 41.22 69.05 -11.04
C THR A 8 41.35 70.34 -10.26
N VAL A 9 40.34 70.73 -9.49
CA VAL A 9 40.42 71.90 -8.60
C VAL A 9 41.50 71.72 -7.53
N GLY A 10 41.60 70.53 -6.93
CA GLY A 10 42.66 70.20 -5.97
C GLY A 10 44.06 70.25 -6.59
N MET A 11 44.24 69.67 -7.78
CA MET A 11 45.51 69.76 -8.51
C MET A 11 45.87 71.20 -8.88
N LEU A 12 44.91 72.03 -9.30
CA LEU A 12 45.14 73.44 -9.59
C LEU A 12 45.53 74.24 -8.36
N MET A 13 44.91 73.96 -7.20
CA MET A 13 45.32 74.57 -5.93
C MET A 13 46.73 74.16 -5.52
N ILE A 14 47.08 72.88 -5.65
CA ILE A 14 48.44 72.40 -5.37
C ILE A 14 49.44 73.04 -6.33
N PHE A 15 49.12 73.12 -7.62
CA PHE A 15 49.95 73.82 -8.61
C PHE A 15 50.10 75.31 -8.28
N ALA A 16 49.04 75.97 -7.85
CA ALA A 16 49.08 77.37 -7.43
C ALA A 16 49.94 77.54 -6.17
N LEU A 17 49.83 76.65 -5.19
CA LEU A 17 50.65 76.65 -3.97
C LEU A 17 52.12 76.34 -4.25
N VAL A 18 52.42 75.36 -5.09
CA VAL A 18 53.78 75.02 -5.52
C VAL A 18 54.36 76.15 -6.36
N SER A 19 53.56 76.78 -7.22
CA SER A 19 53.96 77.95 -7.99
C SER A 19 54.22 79.16 -7.08
N LEU A 20 53.38 79.41 -6.08
CA LEU A 20 53.59 80.45 -5.06
C LEU A 20 54.83 80.17 -4.21
N CYS A 21 55.07 78.92 -3.80
CA CYS A 21 56.27 78.53 -3.05
C CYS A 21 57.52 78.63 -3.91
N SER A 22 57.46 78.20 -5.17
CA SER A 22 58.56 78.30 -6.14
C SER A 22 58.85 79.76 -6.49
N PHE A 23 57.81 80.58 -6.62
CA PHE A 23 57.93 82.02 -6.82
C PHE A 23 58.52 82.69 -5.59
N ALA A 24 58.07 82.35 -4.38
CA ALA A 24 58.65 82.83 -3.13
C ALA A 24 60.12 82.42 -2.97
N LEU A 25 60.47 81.17 -3.32
CA LEU A 25 61.85 80.65 -3.32
C LEU A 25 62.72 81.26 -4.43
N TRP A 26 62.15 81.59 -5.58
CA TRP A 26 62.85 82.27 -6.68
C TRP A 26 63.06 83.76 -6.41
N TYR A 27 62.12 84.39 -5.71
CA TYR A 27 62.23 85.78 -5.25
C TYR A 27 63.12 85.92 -4.00
N TYR A 28 63.29 84.82 -3.25
CA TYR A 28 64.10 84.69 -2.04
C TYR A 28 65.51 85.29 -2.15
N PRO A 29 66.31 85.06 -3.21
CA PRO A 29 67.69 85.56 -3.28
C PRO A 29 67.77 87.07 -3.53
N LYS A 30 66.72 87.68 -4.11
CA LYS A 30 66.66 89.13 -4.36
C LYS A 30 66.13 89.92 -3.17
N TRP A 31 65.29 89.31 -2.34
CA TRP A 31 64.67 89.96 -1.18
C TRP A 31 65.63 90.11 0.01
N PHE A 32 66.56 89.16 0.20
CA PHE A 32 67.50 89.19 1.32
C PHE A 32 68.59 90.26 1.25
N LYS A 33 68.69 91.04 0.15
CA LYS A 33 69.63 92.16 0.11
C LYS A 33 69.17 93.38 0.92
N HIS A 34 67.88 93.50 1.28
CA HIS A 34 67.32 94.72 1.92
C HIS A 34 66.41 94.51 3.14
N SER A 35 66.32 93.30 3.70
CA SER A 35 65.50 93.10 4.91
C SER A 35 66.14 92.04 5.81
N SER A 36 66.74 92.49 6.90
CA SER A 36 67.27 91.65 7.98
C SER A 36 66.22 91.27 9.03
N GLU A 37 64.95 91.60 8.80
CA GLU A 37 63.85 91.36 9.75
C GLU A 37 62.62 90.82 9.03
N LEU A 38 62.80 89.72 8.27
CA LEU A 38 61.64 88.88 7.97
C LEU A 38 61.31 88.06 9.22
N ASP A 39 60.34 88.55 9.97
CA ASP A 39 59.87 88.00 11.24
C ASP A 39 59.53 86.50 11.10
N ALA A 40 60.26 85.66 11.84
CA ALA A 40 60.06 84.21 11.89
C ALA A 40 58.59 83.84 12.16
N GLY A 41 57.84 84.74 12.82
CA GLY A 41 56.40 84.66 13.05
C GLY A 41 55.57 84.43 11.77
N VAL A 42 55.92 85.07 10.65
CA VAL A 42 55.16 84.93 9.39
C VAL A 42 55.34 83.55 8.78
N VAL A 43 56.57 83.03 8.77
CA VAL A 43 56.87 81.69 8.25
C VAL A 43 56.23 80.61 9.13
N THR A 44 56.30 80.75 10.44
CA THR A 44 55.62 79.83 11.38
C THR A 44 54.10 79.88 11.26
N GLY A 45 53.53 81.06 10.98
CA GLY A 45 52.09 81.23 10.77
C GLY A 45 51.60 80.50 9.53
N ILE A 46 52.32 80.62 8.40
CA ILE A 46 51.97 79.92 7.15
C ILE A 46 52.08 78.40 7.33
N VAL A 47 53.17 77.90 7.94
CA VAL A 47 53.33 76.46 8.20
C VAL A 47 52.21 75.92 9.10
N SER A 48 51.83 76.67 10.14
CA SER A 48 50.75 76.28 11.06
C SER A 48 49.41 76.19 10.34
N ILE A 49 49.09 77.14 9.46
CA ILE A 49 47.86 77.10 8.65
C ILE A 49 47.85 75.89 7.71
N VAL A 50 48.97 75.58 7.04
CA VAL A 50 49.08 74.43 6.15
C VAL A 50 48.88 73.11 6.91
N VAL A 51 49.49 72.97 8.09
CA VAL A 51 49.30 71.78 8.95
C VAL A 51 47.85 71.67 9.44
N LEU A 52 47.23 72.78 9.82
CA LEU A 52 45.85 72.80 10.32
C LEU A 52 44.85 72.47 9.20
N VAL A 53 45.04 73.00 7.99
CA VAL A 53 44.22 72.64 6.82
C VAL A 53 44.45 71.17 6.43
N GLY A 54 45.69 70.68 6.48
CA GLY A 54 46.02 69.29 6.19
C GLY A 54 45.37 68.31 7.18
N THR A 55 45.43 68.59 8.48
CA THR A 55 44.82 67.76 9.53
C THR A 55 43.29 67.74 9.45
N ILE A 56 42.65 68.89 9.19
CA ILE A 56 41.20 68.96 8.95
C ILE A 56 40.81 68.15 7.70
N GLY A 57 41.57 68.29 6.61
CA GLY A 57 41.33 67.54 5.37
C GLY A 57 41.41 66.03 5.56
N VAL A 58 42.44 65.55 6.25
CA VAL A 58 42.60 64.13 6.59
C VAL A 58 41.47 63.64 7.50
N THR A 59 41.10 64.43 8.52
CA THR A 59 40.03 64.05 9.45
C THR A 59 38.68 63.92 8.74
N ILE A 60 38.35 64.84 7.83
CA ILE A 60 37.12 64.77 7.03
C ILE A 60 37.17 63.57 6.08
N ALA A 61 38.30 63.31 5.43
CA ALA A 61 38.46 62.18 4.52
C ALA A 61 38.27 60.84 5.25
N VAL A 62 38.89 60.68 6.43
CA VAL A 62 38.75 59.47 7.25
C VAL A 62 37.32 59.33 7.75
N ASN A 63 36.71 60.40 8.28
CA ASN A 63 35.33 60.33 8.79
C ASN A 63 34.32 59.98 7.69
N THR A 64 34.46 60.57 6.50
CA THR A 64 33.59 60.25 5.36
C THR A 64 33.79 58.82 4.85
N GLN A 65 35.02 58.30 4.90
CA GLN A 65 35.30 56.89 4.57
C GLN A 65 34.68 55.94 5.60
N THR A 66 34.83 56.23 6.90
CA THR A 66 34.23 55.44 7.99
C THR A 66 32.71 55.43 7.91
N GLN A 67 32.07 56.56 7.66
CA GLN A 67 30.61 56.64 7.48
C GLN A 67 30.13 55.82 6.28
N ARG A 68 30.84 55.88 5.15
CA ARG A 68 30.52 55.05 3.97
C ARG A 68 30.67 53.56 4.25
N MET A 69 31.74 53.18 4.97
CA MET A 69 31.95 51.78 5.35
C MET A 69 30.85 51.30 6.30
N ALA A 70 30.47 52.09 7.30
CA ALA A 70 29.38 51.78 8.22
C ALA A 70 28.04 51.62 7.49
N LEU A 71 27.73 52.52 6.54
CA LEU A 71 26.53 52.42 5.71
C LEU A 71 26.52 51.15 4.86
N LYS A 72 27.65 50.83 4.21
CA LYS A 72 27.77 49.63 3.38
C LYS A 72 27.61 48.36 4.21
N MET A 73 28.27 48.28 5.37
CA MET A 73 28.10 47.15 6.29
C MET A 73 26.65 47.01 6.77
N ASN A 74 25.99 48.12 7.10
CA ASN A 74 24.59 48.07 7.54
C ASN A 74 23.66 47.56 6.42
N GLN A 75 23.89 48.00 5.19
CA GLN A 75 23.13 47.50 4.03
C GLN A 75 23.36 46.00 3.79
N GLU A 76 24.62 45.54 3.83
CA GLU A 76 24.94 44.12 3.68
C GLU A 76 24.31 43.29 4.81
N ASN A 77 24.33 43.79 6.05
CA ASN A 77 23.74 43.10 7.19
C ASN A 77 22.21 43.00 7.09
N GLN A 78 21.54 44.07 6.64
CA GLN A 78 20.08 44.04 6.37
C GLN A 78 19.74 43.03 5.27
N GLN A 79 20.53 42.98 4.19
CA GLN A 79 20.32 42.00 3.11
C GLN A 79 20.50 40.56 3.60
N LEU A 80 21.52 40.31 4.41
CA LEU A 80 21.74 38.99 5.01
C LEU A 80 20.59 38.58 5.93
N GLN A 81 20.10 39.48 6.79
CA GLN A 81 18.94 39.21 7.65
C GLN A 81 17.69 38.87 6.82
N LEU A 82 17.43 39.61 5.74
CA LEU A 82 16.30 39.31 4.86
C LEU A 82 16.44 37.93 4.22
N LYS A 83 17.63 37.58 3.73
CA LYS A 83 17.89 36.28 3.11
C LYS A 83 17.71 35.13 4.11
N ILE A 84 18.26 35.26 5.32
CA ILE A 84 18.10 34.26 6.39
C ILE A 84 16.62 34.09 6.75
N ASN A 85 15.86 35.17 6.87
CA ASN A 85 14.43 35.09 7.18
C ASN A 85 13.63 34.41 6.07
N GLN A 86 13.97 34.68 4.81
CA GLN A 86 13.34 34.01 3.67
C GLN A 86 13.65 32.51 3.64
N GLU A 87 14.91 32.12 3.80
CA GLU A 87 15.32 30.71 3.85
C GLU A 87 14.66 29.97 5.03
N SER A 88 14.59 30.62 6.20
CA SER A 88 13.91 30.08 7.38
C SER A 88 12.42 29.84 7.14
N GLN A 89 11.71 30.80 6.54
CA GLN A 89 10.30 30.65 6.18
C GLN A 89 10.08 29.52 5.16
N GLN A 90 10.95 29.42 4.15
CA GLN A 90 10.88 28.34 3.16
C GLN A 90 11.08 26.97 3.80
N LEU A 91 12.05 26.82 4.70
CA LEU A 91 12.29 25.58 5.43
C LEU A 91 11.10 25.21 6.32
N GLN A 92 10.50 26.17 7.03
CA GLN A 92 9.32 25.92 7.85
C GLN A 92 8.13 25.43 7.00
N LEU A 93 7.89 26.05 5.84
CA LEU A 93 6.83 25.63 4.93
C LEU A 93 7.08 24.21 4.40
N LYS A 94 8.31 23.92 3.97
CA LYS A 94 8.67 22.59 3.47
C LYS A 94 8.48 21.51 4.54
N LEU A 95 8.96 21.76 5.76
CA LEU A 95 8.82 20.83 6.88
C LEU A 95 7.36 20.62 7.28
N SER A 96 6.53 21.68 7.22
CA SER A 96 5.09 21.57 7.45
C SER A 96 4.41 20.69 6.40
N GLN A 97 4.78 20.82 5.13
CA GLN A 97 4.23 20.00 4.04
C GLN A 97 4.64 18.53 4.19
N GLU A 98 5.92 18.26 4.48
CA GLU A 98 6.41 16.89 4.71
C GLU A 98 5.71 16.24 5.92
N ASN A 99 5.50 16.98 7.01
CA ASN A 99 4.77 16.48 8.17
C ASN A 99 3.29 16.15 7.84
N GLN A 100 2.61 16.98 7.05
CA GLN A 100 1.24 16.69 6.61
C GLN A 100 1.19 15.43 5.74
N GLN A 101 2.13 15.26 4.81
CA GLN A 101 2.21 14.06 3.97
C GLN A 101 2.48 12.80 4.81
N LEU A 102 3.38 12.87 5.79
CA LEU A 102 3.65 11.75 6.70
C LEU A 102 2.41 11.38 7.52
N GLN A 103 1.65 12.37 8.02
CA GLN A 103 0.41 12.11 8.76
C GLN A 103 -0.63 11.40 7.89
N LEU A 104 -0.81 11.85 6.64
CA LEU A 104 -1.72 11.19 5.69
C LEU A 104 -1.30 9.74 5.43
N LYS A 105 -0.01 9.50 5.19
CA LYS A 105 0.52 8.16 4.95
C LYS A 105 0.33 7.23 6.16
N ILE A 106 0.49 7.75 7.39
CA ILE A 106 0.22 7.00 8.62
C ILE A 106 -1.27 6.66 8.73
N GLN A 107 -2.17 7.60 8.41
CA GLN A 107 -3.61 7.33 8.41
C GLN A 107 -3.99 6.26 7.40
N GLU A 108 -3.45 6.31 6.19
CA GLU A 108 -3.66 5.30 5.15
C GLU A 108 -3.20 3.92 5.63
N MET A 109 -1.98 3.80 6.17
CA MET A 109 -1.48 2.53 6.70
C MET A 109 -2.34 2.00 7.86
N ASN A 110 -2.84 2.88 8.74
CA ASN A 110 -3.72 2.46 9.84
C ASN A 110 -5.06 1.94 9.32
N ILE A 111 -5.66 2.61 8.32
CA ILE A 111 -6.90 2.15 7.68
C ILE A 111 -6.67 0.79 7.03
N GLU A 112 -5.56 0.62 6.32
CA GLU A 112 -5.20 -0.64 5.69
C GLU A 112 -4.98 -1.77 6.70
N ALA A 113 -4.29 -1.49 7.81
CA ALA A 113 -4.11 -2.45 8.90
C ALA A 113 -5.44 -2.85 9.54
N MET A 114 -6.36 -1.90 9.78
CA MET A 114 -7.70 -2.20 10.28
C MET A 114 -8.50 -3.06 9.30
N ARG A 115 -8.44 -2.75 7.99
CA ARG A 115 -9.07 -3.57 6.95
C ARG A 115 -8.50 -4.98 6.95
N PHE A 116 -7.18 -5.12 7.04
CA PHE A 116 -6.53 -6.42 7.13
C PHE A 116 -7.00 -7.23 8.35
N GLN A 117 -7.09 -6.60 9.52
CA GLN A 117 -7.57 -7.24 10.74
C GLN A 117 -9.06 -7.64 10.66
N ALA A 118 -9.91 -6.77 10.12
CA ALA A 118 -11.33 -7.07 9.91
C ALA A 118 -11.51 -8.26 8.96
N ARG A 119 -10.73 -8.31 7.87
CA ARG A 119 -10.70 -9.43 6.92
C ARG A 119 -10.26 -10.73 7.57
N ALA A 120 -9.18 -10.71 8.37
CA ALA A 120 -8.73 -11.89 9.09
C ALA A 120 -9.81 -12.42 10.04
N THR A 121 -10.49 -11.53 10.76
CA THR A 121 -11.58 -11.90 11.67
C THR A 121 -12.77 -12.49 10.91
N LEU A 122 -13.18 -11.88 9.79
CA LEU A 122 -14.26 -12.39 8.95
C LEU A 122 -13.92 -13.77 8.39
N ARG A 123 -12.70 -13.96 7.90
CA ARG A 123 -12.20 -15.25 7.42
C ARG A 123 -12.31 -16.31 8.53
N ASP A 124 -11.81 -16.01 9.72
CA ASP A 124 -11.82 -16.97 10.82
C ASP A 124 -13.25 -17.34 11.24
N GLU A 125 -14.19 -16.40 11.19
CA GLU A 125 -15.60 -16.65 11.48
C GLU A 125 -16.29 -17.47 10.37
N VAL A 126 -16.01 -17.17 9.09
CA VAL A 126 -16.50 -17.96 7.95
C VAL A 126 -15.99 -19.39 8.04
N LEU A 127 -14.70 -19.56 8.34
CA LEU A 127 -14.09 -20.88 8.54
C LEU A 127 -14.76 -21.63 9.68
N LYS A 128 -14.93 -20.99 10.83
CA LYS A 128 -15.59 -21.58 11.99
C LYS A 128 -17.01 -22.04 11.69
N GLN A 129 -17.73 -21.37 10.80
CA GLN A 129 -19.07 -21.76 10.37
C GLN A 129 -19.06 -22.86 9.31
N ARG A 130 -18.15 -22.80 8.34
CA ARG A 130 -18.11 -23.74 7.19
C ARG A 130 -17.45 -25.08 7.51
N PHE A 131 -16.37 -25.08 8.30
CA PHE A 131 -15.62 -26.32 8.59
C PHE A 131 -16.46 -27.43 9.23
N PRO A 132 -17.34 -27.16 10.22
CA PRO A 132 -18.20 -28.21 10.78
C PRO A 132 -19.16 -28.80 9.74
N ALA A 133 -19.73 -27.97 8.86
CA ALA A 133 -20.61 -28.43 7.79
C ALA A 133 -19.86 -29.32 6.79
N TYR A 134 -18.64 -28.91 6.38
CA TYR A 134 -17.78 -29.71 5.50
C TYR A 134 -17.43 -31.05 6.12
N ARG A 135 -17.05 -31.08 7.40
CA ARG A 135 -16.74 -32.34 8.09
C ARG A 135 -17.95 -33.26 8.14
N ASN A 136 -19.12 -32.74 8.50
CA ASN A 136 -20.35 -33.53 8.53
C ASN A 136 -20.70 -34.09 7.15
N PHE A 137 -20.53 -33.27 6.10
CA PHE A 137 -20.80 -33.69 4.74
C PHE A 137 -19.82 -34.78 4.26
N LEU A 138 -18.52 -34.65 4.58
CA LEU A 138 -17.52 -35.68 4.28
C LEU A 138 -17.81 -37.01 4.98
N GLU A 139 -18.28 -36.98 6.24
CA GLU A 139 -18.71 -38.19 6.95
C GLU A 139 -19.90 -38.87 6.24
N ILE A 140 -20.86 -38.09 5.75
CA ILE A 140 -21.99 -38.60 4.97
C ILE A 140 -21.51 -39.20 3.62
N LEU A 141 -20.54 -38.57 2.97
CA LEU A 141 -19.98 -39.06 1.71
C LEU A 141 -19.21 -40.38 1.89
N ASP A 142 -18.45 -40.52 2.98
CA ASP A 142 -17.73 -41.76 3.29
C ASP A 142 -18.70 -42.93 3.50
N ASP A 143 -19.72 -42.70 4.35
CA ASP A 143 -20.81 -43.66 4.57
C ASP A 143 -21.53 -44.03 3.26
N PHE A 144 -21.76 -43.05 2.39
CA PHE A 144 -22.40 -43.26 1.09
C PHE A 144 -21.52 -44.08 0.15
N GLY A 145 -20.22 -43.78 0.06
CA GLY A 145 -19.25 -44.51 -0.76
C GLY A 145 -19.16 -45.98 -0.36
N VAL A 146 -19.04 -46.26 0.95
CA VAL A 146 -19.03 -47.63 1.48
C VAL A 146 -20.30 -48.38 1.09
N LEU A 147 -21.46 -47.74 1.20
CA LEU A 147 -22.74 -48.33 0.83
C LEU A 147 -22.84 -48.62 -0.68
N LEU A 148 -22.39 -47.68 -1.53
CA LEU A 148 -22.38 -47.87 -2.98
C LEU A 148 -21.49 -49.03 -3.41
N VAL A 149 -20.29 -49.16 -2.83
CA VAL A 149 -19.38 -50.29 -3.09
C VAL A 149 -20.02 -51.61 -2.66
N SER A 150 -20.70 -51.64 -1.52
CA SER A 150 -21.45 -52.82 -1.07
C SER A 150 -22.53 -53.20 -2.08
N ILE A 151 -23.39 -52.26 -2.48
CA ILE A 151 -24.46 -52.49 -3.48
C ILE A 151 -23.84 -53.01 -4.79
N PHE A 152 -22.76 -52.40 -5.26
CA PHE A 152 -22.09 -52.80 -6.49
C PHE A 152 -21.59 -54.26 -6.44
N ASN A 153 -20.93 -54.64 -5.33
CA ASN A 153 -20.43 -56.00 -5.15
C ASN A 153 -21.57 -57.01 -5.09
N ASN A 154 -22.68 -56.67 -4.44
CA ASN A 154 -23.82 -57.55 -4.31
C ASN A 154 -24.60 -57.72 -5.61
N ILE A 155 -24.73 -56.68 -6.43
CA ILE A 155 -25.32 -56.80 -7.79
C ILE A 155 -24.51 -57.78 -8.67
N ASN A 156 -23.19 -57.90 -8.43
CA ASN A 156 -22.35 -58.86 -9.14
C ASN A 156 -22.52 -60.30 -8.64
N ASN A 157 -22.95 -60.49 -7.39
CA ASN A 157 -23.17 -61.79 -6.77
C ASN A 157 -24.63 -62.25 -6.98
N THR A 158 -24.84 -63.54 -7.26
CA THR A 158 -26.17 -64.08 -7.63
C THR A 158 -27.10 -64.40 -6.45
N GLU A 159 -26.62 -64.32 -5.22
CA GLU A 159 -27.42 -64.57 -4.02
C GLU A 159 -27.21 -63.43 -3.03
N ILE A 160 -28.20 -62.55 -2.92
CA ILE A 160 -28.30 -61.56 -1.86
C ILE A 160 -29.29 -62.12 -0.83
N SER A 161 -28.95 -62.03 0.46
CA SER A 161 -29.81 -62.46 1.55
C SER A 161 -30.85 -61.37 1.89
N ILE A 162 -32.09 -61.78 2.12
CA ILE A 162 -33.24 -60.90 2.40
C ILE A 162 -33.04 -60.05 3.68
N GLU A 163 -32.35 -60.58 4.71
CA GLU A 163 -32.07 -59.81 5.93
C GLU A 163 -31.06 -58.68 5.70
N GLU A 164 -30.07 -58.89 4.84
CA GLU A 164 -29.08 -57.86 4.48
C GLU A 164 -29.70 -56.74 3.62
N GLU A 165 -30.76 -57.06 2.86
CA GLU A 165 -31.49 -56.09 2.02
C GLU A 165 -32.23 -55.03 2.86
N SER A 166 -32.84 -55.42 3.99
CA SER A 166 -33.62 -54.49 4.83
C SER A 166 -32.74 -53.43 5.51
N ASP A 167 -31.56 -53.83 5.97
CA ASP A 167 -30.60 -52.94 6.63
C ASP A 167 -30.00 -51.95 5.63
N TRP A 168 -29.63 -52.39 4.42
CA TRP A 168 -29.10 -51.49 3.40
C TRP A 168 -30.13 -50.50 2.88
N ILE A 169 -31.40 -50.92 2.71
CA ILE A 169 -32.49 -50.00 2.32
C ILE A 169 -32.64 -48.90 3.37
N THR A 170 -32.61 -49.28 4.64
CA THR A 170 -32.76 -48.35 5.76
C THR A 170 -31.57 -47.39 5.83
N MET A 171 -30.34 -47.91 5.70
CA MET A 171 -29.11 -47.11 5.66
C MET A 171 -29.08 -46.16 4.46
N TYR A 172 -29.47 -46.63 3.27
CA TYR A 172 -29.54 -45.83 2.06
C TYR A 172 -30.54 -44.67 2.21
N LYS A 173 -31.76 -44.95 2.69
CA LYS A 173 -32.78 -43.93 2.94
C LYS A 173 -32.30 -42.86 3.94
N LYS A 174 -31.59 -43.29 4.99
CA LYS A 174 -31.00 -42.39 5.98
C LYS A 174 -29.94 -41.47 5.33
N ILE A 175 -29.05 -42.03 4.52
CA ILE A 175 -27.99 -41.26 3.84
C ILE A 175 -28.58 -40.27 2.82
N ILE A 176 -29.56 -40.67 2.02
CA ILE A 176 -30.24 -39.74 1.08
C ILE A 176 -30.91 -38.59 1.84
N THR A 177 -31.55 -38.89 2.96
CA THR A 177 -32.20 -37.87 3.79
C THR A 177 -31.17 -36.91 4.38
N ALA A 178 -30.00 -37.41 4.79
CA ALA A 178 -28.89 -36.59 5.28
C ALA A 178 -28.31 -35.70 4.16
N LEU A 179 -28.09 -36.26 2.96
CA LEU A 179 -27.64 -35.49 1.79
C LEU A 179 -28.66 -34.41 1.40
N ASP A 180 -29.96 -34.70 1.45
CA ASP A 180 -31.02 -33.73 1.17
C ASP A 180 -31.11 -32.62 2.23
N LEU A 181 -30.87 -32.95 3.49
CA LEU A 181 -30.79 -31.97 4.56
C LEU A 181 -29.58 -31.05 4.38
N GLU A 182 -28.41 -31.61 4.07
CA GLU A 182 -27.20 -30.85 3.78
C GLU A 182 -27.34 -30.01 2.52
N ARG A 183 -28.05 -30.48 1.50
CA ARG A 183 -28.45 -29.65 0.37
C ARG A 183 -29.24 -28.42 0.85
N ASN A 184 -30.31 -28.61 1.60
CA ASN A 184 -31.16 -27.49 1.99
C ASN A 184 -30.47 -26.49 2.93
N ASN A 185 -29.54 -26.96 3.75
CA ASN A 185 -28.77 -26.13 4.68
C ASN A 185 -27.51 -25.53 4.04
N GLY A 186 -27.00 -26.18 2.99
CA GLY A 186 -25.65 -26.02 2.45
C GLY A 186 -25.45 -24.98 1.36
N CYS A 187 -26.52 -24.47 0.76
CA CYS A 187 -26.43 -23.61 -0.43
C CYS A 187 -25.66 -22.29 -0.21
N PHE A 188 -25.39 -21.90 1.04
CA PHE A 188 -24.60 -20.72 1.40
C PHE A 188 -23.13 -21.02 1.75
N TYR A 189 -22.78 -22.31 1.89
CA TYR A 189 -21.48 -22.73 2.38
C TYR A 189 -20.55 -23.21 1.27
N TYR A 190 -21.10 -23.74 0.17
CA TYR A 190 -20.35 -24.33 -0.92
C TYR A 190 -20.07 -23.35 -2.07
N SER A 191 -18.99 -23.56 -2.83
CA SER A 191 -18.79 -22.89 -4.11
C SER A 191 -19.92 -23.27 -5.09
N SER A 192 -20.12 -22.47 -6.14
CA SER A 192 -21.16 -22.76 -7.14
C SER A 192 -20.93 -24.11 -7.83
N ASP A 193 -19.67 -24.47 -8.06
CA ASP A 193 -19.30 -25.69 -8.76
C ASP A 193 -19.46 -26.92 -7.85
N THR A 194 -18.94 -26.86 -6.62
CA THR A 194 -19.14 -27.92 -5.63
C THR A 194 -20.63 -28.13 -5.34
N TRP A 195 -21.40 -27.05 -5.25
CA TRP A 195 -22.85 -27.12 -5.08
C TRP A 195 -23.54 -27.86 -6.23
N MET A 196 -23.16 -27.60 -7.47
CA MET A 196 -23.71 -28.28 -8.65
C MET A 196 -23.41 -29.78 -8.61
N GLU A 197 -22.20 -30.17 -8.22
CA GLU A 197 -21.84 -31.59 -8.08
C GLU A 197 -22.62 -32.27 -6.95
N ILE A 198 -22.84 -31.59 -5.82
CA ILE A 198 -23.74 -32.10 -4.76
C ILE A 198 -25.16 -32.34 -5.30
N GLN A 199 -25.67 -31.45 -6.16
CA GLN A 199 -26.97 -31.66 -6.81
C GLN A 199 -26.98 -32.88 -7.73
N HIS A 200 -25.92 -33.08 -8.51
CA HIS A 200 -25.77 -34.25 -9.37
C HIS A 200 -25.73 -35.54 -8.56
N LEU A 201 -24.95 -35.56 -7.47
CA LEU A 201 -24.86 -36.70 -6.56
C LEU A 201 -26.23 -37.08 -5.99
N ILE A 202 -26.96 -36.11 -5.45
CA ILE A 202 -28.30 -36.32 -4.87
C ILE A 202 -29.28 -36.82 -5.94
N THR A 203 -29.21 -36.27 -7.14
CA THR A 203 -30.08 -36.67 -8.25
C THR A 203 -29.80 -38.12 -8.66
N ASN A 204 -28.53 -38.47 -8.84
CA ASN A 204 -28.11 -39.84 -9.17
C ASN A 204 -28.53 -40.82 -8.07
N ALA A 205 -28.35 -40.43 -6.81
CA ALA A 205 -28.68 -41.26 -5.67
C ALA A 205 -30.22 -41.46 -5.52
N ARG A 206 -31.04 -40.46 -5.86
CA ARG A 206 -32.50 -40.61 -5.95
C ARG A 206 -32.92 -41.49 -7.13
N CYS A 207 -32.30 -41.31 -8.30
CA CYS A 207 -32.57 -42.18 -9.45
C CYS A 207 -32.20 -43.63 -9.17
N LEU A 208 -31.09 -43.87 -8.45
CA LEU A 208 -30.70 -45.20 -7.99
C LEU A 208 -31.74 -45.76 -7.03
N ARG A 209 -32.21 -44.97 -6.05
CA ARG A 209 -33.28 -45.37 -5.13
C ARG A 209 -34.51 -45.84 -5.89
N ASP A 210 -35.03 -45.00 -6.78
CA ASP A 210 -36.28 -45.27 -7.48
C ASP A 210 -36.10 -46.51 -8.37
N ARG A 211 -35.04 -46.58 -9.17
CA ARG A 211 -34.82 -47.72 -10.07
C ARG A 211 -34.46 -49.04 -9.38
N PHE A 212 -33.74 -49.00 -8.27
CA PHE A 212 -33.30 -50.20 -7.57
C PHE A 212 -34.40 -50.71 -6.63
N PHE A 213 -35.04 -49.83 -5.86
CA PHE A 213 -36.06 -50.23 -4.89
C PHE A 213 -37.46 -50.39 -5.48
N ASP A 214 -37.79 -49.78 -6.63
CA ASP A 214 -39.07 -50.10 -7.32
C ASP A 214 -39.05 -51.52 -7.89
N VAL A 215 -37.86 -52.08 -8.15
CA VAL A 215 -37.70 -53.43 -8.73
C VAL A 215 -37.58 -54.49 -7.63
N ILE A 216 -37.09 -54.11 -6.46
CA ILE A 216 -37.15 -54.92 -5.24
C ILE A 216 -38.54 -54.69 -4.63
N GLU A 217 -39.57 -55.33 -5.19
CA GLU A 217 -40.95 -55.24 -4.70
C GLU A 217 -41.02 -55.64 -3.21
N VAL A 218 -41.22 -54.65 -2.35
CA VAL A 218 -41.41 -54.85 -0.89
C VAL A 218 -42.87 -55.23 -0.66
N ASP A 219 -43.21 -56.49 -0.89
CA ASP A 219 -44.54 -57.00 -0.54
C ASP A 219 -44.53 -57.51 0.90
N GLY A 220 -44.80 -56.59 1.84
CA GLY A 220 -45.31 -56.80 3.20
C GLY A 220 -44.48 -57.62 4.20
N GLU A 221 -44.02 -58.82 3.85
CA GLU A 221 -43.37 -59.78 4.75
C GLU A 221 -42.32 -60.67 4.04
N SER A 222 -42.10 -60.54 2.73
CA SER A 222 -41.04 -61.25 2.02
C SER A 222 -40.49 -60.43 0.86
N TYR A 223 -39.19 -60.13 0.88
CA TYR A 223 -38.50 -59.58 -0.28
C TYR A 223 -38.52 -60.63 -1.38
N ASN A 224 -39.25 -60.37 -2.47
CA ASN A 224 -39.21 -61.22 -3.65
C ASN A 224 -37.81 -61.08 -4.25
N ARG A 225 -36.93 -62.05 -3.93
CA ARG A 225 -35.57 -62.21 -4.45
C ARG A 225 -35.58 -61.78 -5.92
N PHE A 226 -34.83 -60.73 -6.25
CA PHE A 226 -34.66 -60.22 -7.62
C PHE A 226 -34.36 -61.42 -8.51
N LYS A 227 -35.37 -61.94 -9.20
CA LYS A 227 -35.20 -63.15 -9.99
C LYS A 227 -34.39 -62.67 -11.17
N LYS A 228 -33.08 -62.95 -11.14
CA LYS A 228 -32.18 -62.77 -12.28
C LYS A 228 -32.61 -63.73 -13.37
N ASP A 229 -33.80 -63.50 -13.93
CA ASP A 229 -34.16 -64.08 -15.18
C ASP A 229 -33.18 -63.49 -16.21
N ASN A 230 -32.66 -64.34 -17.08
CA ASN A 230 -31.67 -63.93 -18.08
C ASN A 230 -32.30 -63.07 -19.20
N THR A 231 -33.39 -62.37 -18.90
CA THR A 231 -34.10 -61.49 -19.80
C THR A 231 -33.19 -60.33 -20.21
N SER A 232 -33.42 -59.82 -21.42
CA SER A 232 -32.70 -58.64 -21.92
C SER A 232 -32.92 -57.43 -21.01
N GLU A 233 -34.13 -57.30 -20.46
CA GLU A 233 -34.56 -56.19 -19.60
C GLU A 233 -33.83 -56.18 -18.25
N SER A 234 -33.68 -57.34 -17.60
CA SER A 234 -32.92 -57.47 -16.35
C SER A 234 -31.44 -57.11 -16.52
N LYS A 235 -30.82 -57.51 -17.65
CA LYS A 235 -29.43 -57.15 -17.96
C LYS A 235 -29.25 -55.66 -18.24
N GLU A 236 -30.17 -55.05 -18.96
CA GLU A 236 -30.17 -53.61 -19.24
C GLU A 236 -30.33 -52.80 -17.96
N LEU A 237 -31.25 -53.19 -17.09
CA LEU A 237 -31.47 -52.58 -15.78
C LEU A 237 -30.22 -52.66 -14.89
N ILE A 238 -29.59 -53.83 -14.78
CA ILE A 238 -28.33 -54.01 -14.02
C ILE A 238 -27.22 -53.11 -14.57
N THR A 239 -27.12 -52.99 -15.90
CA THR A 239 -26.12 -52.12 -16.55
C THR A 239 -26.39 -50.65 -16.22
N ASN A 240 -27.66 -50.22 -16.26
CA ASN A 240 -28.06 -48.86 -15.91
C ASN A 240 -27.79 -48.54 -14.42
N ILE A 241 -28.03 -49.49 -13.52
CA ILE A 241 -27.73 -49.33 -12.09
C ILE A 241 -26.23 -49.17 -11.85
N LYS A 242 -25.39 -49.99 -12.50
CA LYS A 242 -23.92 -49.87 -12.40
C LYS A 242 -23.42 -48.51 -12.85
N ASN A 243 -23.89 -48.04 -14.00
CA ASN A 243 -23.53 -46.72 -14.51
C ASN A 243 -23.93 -45.59 -13.56
N LEU A 244 -25.05 -45.72 -12.82
CA LEU A 244 -25.47 -44.75 -11.81
C LEU A 244 -24.57 -44.79 -10.57
N ILE A 245 -24.18 -45.99 -10.12
CA ILE A 245 -23.26 -46.16 -8.99
C ILE A 245 -21.89 -45.58 -9.32
N ASP A 246 -21.33 -45.89 -10.49
CA ASP A 246 -20.01 -45.39 -10.91
C ASP A 246 -19.99 -43.86 -10.96
N LYS A 247 -21.02 -43.24 -11.55
CA LYS A 247 -21.17 -41.77 -11.56
C LYS A 247 -21.30 -41.18 -10.17
N ALA A 248 -22.10 -41.80 -9.30
CA ALA A 248 -22.27 -41.32 -7.94
C ALA A 248 -20.96 -41.40 -7.13
N LEU A 249 -20.16 -42.46 -7.35
CA LEU A 249 -18.85 -42.63 -6.71
C LEU A 249 -17.82 -41.62 -7.25
N GLU A 250 -17.78 -41.40 -8.56
CA GLU A 250 -16.92 -40.39 -9.20
C GLU A 250 -17.24 -38.99 -8.66
N THR A 251 -18.52 -38.61 -8.64
CA THR A 251 -18.94 -37.31 -8.08
C THR A 251 -18.62 -37.20 -6.59
N ALA A 252 -18.82 -38.26 -5.79
CA ALA A 252 -18.48 -38.25 -4.36
C ALA A 252 -16.98 -38.07 -4.12
N ASN A 253 -16.14 -38.75 -4.90
CA ASN A 253 -14.68 -38.62 -4.80
C ASN A 253 -14.21 -37.22 -5.23
N PHE A 254 -14.73 -36.70 -6.33
CA PHE A 254 -14.44 -35.34 -6.78
C PHE A 254 -14.76 -34.32 -5.68
N ILE A 255 -15.95 -34.43 -5.07
CA ILE A 255 -16.34 -33.54 -3.99
C ILE A 255 -15.43 -33.71 -2.77
N ALA A 256 -15.06 -34.94 -2.41
CA ALA A 256 -14.16 -35.20 -1.28
C ALA A 256 -12.74 -34.65 -1.50
N GLU A 257 -12.24 -34.69 -2.74
CA GLU A 257 -10.96 -34.09 -3.13
C GLU A 257 -11.03 -32.55 -3.04
N GLU A 258 -12.09 -31.94 -3.56
CA GLU A 258 -12.36 -30.49 -3.47
C GLU A 258 -12.49 -29.95 -2.03
N PHE A 259 -12.90 -30.82 -1.09
CA PHE A 259 -12.96 -30.47 0.34
C PHE A 259 -11.64 -30.65 1.08
N THR A 260 -10.55 -31.00 0.39
CA THR A 260 -9.23 -31.02 1.01
C THR A 260 -8.76 -29.61 1.37
N LEU A 261 -7.93 -29.50 2.42
CA LEU A 261 -7.60 -28.24 3.09
C LEU A 261 -6.97 -27.19 2.14
N ASP A 262 -6.23 -27.65 1.13
CA ASP A 262 -5.48 -26.80 0.21
C ASP A 262 -6.41 -25.98 -0.72
N GLU A 263 -7.57 -26.53 -1.10
CA GLU A 263 -8.56 -25.84 -1.96
C GLU A 263 -9.46 -24.90 -1.16
N ILE A 264 -9.79 -25.25 0.10
CA ILE A 264 -10.42 -24.30 1.04
C ILE A 264 -9.52 -23.07 1.25
N GLU A 265 -8.20 -23.26 1.34
CA GLU A 265 -7.23 -22.16 1.40
C GLU A 265 -7.15 -21.35 0.09
N GLN A 266 -7.30 -22.00 -1.06
CA GLN A 266 -7.33 -21.36 -2.37
C GLN A 266 -8.61 -20.53 -2.59
N ASP A 267 -9.77 -21.01 -2.13
CA ASP A 267 -11.05 -20.29 -2.17
C ASP A 267 -11.07 -19.07 -1.24
N ILE A 268 -10.42 -19.16 -0.09
CA ILE A 268 -10.13 -18.00 0.77
C ILE A 268 -9.18 -17.03 0.05
N GLY A 269 -8.24 -17.56 -0.74
CA GLY A 269 -7.37 -16.78 -1.60
C GLY A 269 -8.12 -16.05 -2.72
N SER A 270 -9.14 -16.66 -3.32
CA SER A 270 -9.90 -16.09 -4.43
C SER A 270 -10.86 -14.97 -3.98
N LEU A 271 -11.41 -15.08 -2.76
CA LEU A 271 -12.16 -14.00 -2.09
C LEU A 271 -11.31 -12.72 -1.91
N LYS A 272 -9.97 -12.81 -1.91
CA LYS A 272 -9.10 -11.61 -1.95
C LYS A 272 -9.23 -10.81 -3.25
N SER A 273 -9.62 -11.43 -4.37
CA SER A 273 -9.59 -10.76 -5.69
C SER A 273 -10.89 -9.98 -5.98
N HIS A 274 -12.04 -10.47 -5.53
CA HIS A 274 -13.35 -9.85 -5.81
C HIS A 274 -13.65 -8.60 -4.96
N GLU A 275 -13.04 -8.45 -3.78
CA GLU A 275 -13.23 -7.28 -2.91
C GLU A 275 -12.20 -6.16 -3.12
N ILE A 276 -11.23 -6.33 -4.02
CA ILE A 276 -10.32 -5.24 -4.41
C ILE A 276 -10.99 -4.28 -5.41
N ASP A 277 -12.07 -4.71 -6.05
CA ASP A 277 -12.82 -3.93 -7.06
C ASP A 277 -14.09 -3.24 -6.51
N MET A 278 -14.38 -3.31 -5.21
CA MET A 278 -15.46 -2.56 -4.51
C MET A 278 -14.90 -1.52 -3.54
#